data_AF-A0A7C2AKQ8-F1
#
_entry.id   AF-A0A7C2AKQ8-F1
#
_cell.length_a   1.000
_cell.length_b   1.000
_cell.length_c   1.000
_cell.angle_alpha   90.00
_cell.angle_beta   90.00
_cell.angle_gamma   90.00
#
_symmetry.space_group_name_H-M   'P 1'
#
loop_
_entity.id
_entity.type
_entity.pdbx_description
1 polymer ?
#
loop_
_entity_poly.entity_id
_entity_poly.type
_entity_poly.pdbx_seq_one_letter_code
_entity_poly.pdbx_strand_id
1 'polypeptide(L)' 'MSKGEIIFIGLGLYDEKDISVKGLEMARLCSKLFVEFYTSRLTGSSLQKLERYIGKPITVLEREEVEKGDVILD' A
#
# COMPACT_ATOMS: atom_id res chain seq x y z
N MET A 1 -11.37 -19.84 11.91
CA MET A 1 -10.87 -18.82 10.97
C MET A 1 -9.53 -18.33 11.49
N SER A 2 -8.46 -18.39 10.71
CA SER A 2 -7.21 -17.71 11.06
C SER A 2 -7.47 -16.22 11.11
N LYS A 3 -6.96 -15.54 12.13
CA LYS A 3 -7.11 -14.09 12.29
C LYS A 3 -6.31 -13.39 11.18
N GLY A 4 -6.95 -12.50 10.42
CA GLY A 4 -6.24 -11.60 9.50
C GLY A 4 -5.47 -10.53 10.27
N GLU A 5 -4.40 -10.00 9.67
CA GLU A 5 -3.62 -8.90 10.22
C GLU A 5 -3.62 -7.73 9.22
N ILE A 6 -3.77 -6.50 9.75
CA ILE A 6 -3.68 -5.27 8.98
C ILE A 6 -2.38 -4.57 9.38
N ILE A 7 -1.58 -4.20 8.38
CA ILE A 7 -0.29 -3.56 8.57
C ILE A 7 -0.31 -2.22 7.85
N PHE A 8 -0.08 -1.16 8.60
CA PHE A 8 0.08 0.19 8.03
C PHE A 8 1.54 0.42 7.68
N ILE A 9 1.81 0.68 6.41
CA ILE A 9 3.17 0.86 5.88
C ILE A 9 3.28 2.29 5.33
N GLY A 10 4.18 3.08 5.90
CA GLY A 10 4.51 4.40 5.35
C GLY A 10 5.35 4.27 4.08
N LEU A 11 4.89 4.88 2.99
CA LEU A 11 5.59 4.87 1.69
C LEU A 11 6.69 5.93 1.56
N GLY A 12 6.78 6.86 2.51
CA GLY A 12 7.63 8.03 2.40
C GLY A 12 6.98 9.15 1.60
N LEU A 13 7.77 10.04 1.00
CA LEU A 13 7.29 11.31 0.45
C LEU A 13 7.58 11.50 -1.04
N TYR A 14 8.58 10.84 -1.60
CA TYR A 14 9.03 11.12 -2.96
C TYR A 14 8.85 9.96 -3.92
N ASP A 15 9.55 8.84 -3.70
CA ASP A 15 9.50 7.68 -4.60
C ASP A 15 9.38 6.33 -3.89
N GLU A 16 9.27 5.24 -4.66
CA GLU A 16 9.07 3.90 -4.11
C GLU A 16 10.23 3.41 -3.22
N LYS A 17 11.39 4.07 -3.22
CA LYS A 17 12.55 3.71 -2.40
C LYS A 17 12.57 4.39 -1.04
N ASP A 18 11.70 5.37 -0.80
CA ASP A 18 11.54 5.98 0.52
C ASP A 18 10.84 5.04 1.51
N ILE A 19 10.15 4.00 1.01
CA ILE A 19 9.65 2.92 1.86
C ILE A 19 10.80 2.29 2.64
N SER A 20 10.61 2.09 3.94
CA SER A 20 11.62 1.38 4.73
C SER A 20 11.81 -0.06 4.23
N VAL A 21 13.01 -0.61 4.42
CA VAL A 21 13.32 -2.02 4.08
C VAL A 21 12.31 -2.98 4.73
N LYS A 22 11.98 -2.76 6.01
CA LYS A 22 10.95 -3.56 6.72
C LYS A 22 9.57 -3.40 6.10
N GLY A 23 9.19 -2.18 5.69
CA GLY A 23 7.93 -1.92 5.01
C GLY A 23 7.83 -2.69 3.69
N LEU A 24 8.90 -2.69 2.89
CA LEU A 24 8.97 -3.43 1.64
C LEU A 24 8.87 -4.95 1.86
N GLU A 25 9.57 -5.47 2.86
CA GLU A 25 9.50 -6.88 3.24
C GLU A 25 8.09 -7.29 3.66
N MET A 26 7.43 -6.50 4.51
CA MET A 26 6.05 -6.79 4.93
C MET A 26 5.07 -6.69 3.77
N ALA A 27 5.18 -5.67 2.92
CA ALA A 27 4.33 -5.54 1.73
C ALA A 27 4.45 -6.77 0.80
N ARG A 28 5.66 -7.32 0.65
CA ARG A 28 5.90 -8.56 -0.10
C ARG A 28 5.27 -9.80 0.52
N LEU A 29 5.05 -9.82 1.83
CA LEU A 29 4.42 -10.95 2.53
C LEU A 29 2.88 -10.87 2.53
N CYS A 30 2.31 -9.66 2.49
CA CYS A 30 0.86 -9.46 2.51
C CYS A 30 0.15 -10.11 1.30
N SER A 31 -1.00 -10.75 1.53
CA SER A 31 -1.82 -11.36 0.47
C SER A 31 -2.57 -10.33 -0.38
N LYS A 32 -3.00 -9.22 0.24
CA LYS A 32 -3.64 -8.08 -0.40
C LYS A 32 -2.82 -6.82 -0.10
N LEU A 33 -2.72 -5.92 -1.09
CA LEU A 33 -2.09 -4.61 -0.95
C LEU A 33 -3.05 -3.53 -1.40
N PHE A 34 -3.15 -2.48 -0.58
CA PHE A 34 -3.97 -1.32 -0.83
C PHE A 34 -3.11 -0.06 -0.72
N VAL A 35 -3.44 0.97 -1.49
CA VAL A 35 -2.83 2.29 -1.40
C VAL A 35 -3.87 3.37 -1.62
N GLU A 36 -3.72 4.49 -0.94
CA GLU A 36 -4.48 5.71 -1.22
C GLU A 36 -3.51 6.82 -1.64
N PHE A 37 -3.97 7.72 -2.51
CA PHE A 37 -3.19 8.84 -3.03
C PHE A 37 -3.82 10.20 -2.76
N TYR A 38 -4.87 10.27 -1.92
CA TYR A 38 -5.60 11.50 -1.63
C TYR A 38 -4.94 12.32 -0.52
N THR A 39 -4.18 11.69 0.38
CA THR A 39 -3.43 12.42 1.43
C THR A 39 -2.02 12.82 0.97
N SER A 40 -1.38 11.96 0.18
CA SER A 40 -0.03 12.20 -0.35
C SER A 40 0.17 11.44 -1.65
N ARG A 41 0.83 12.09 -2.62
CA ARG A 41 1.26 11.45 -3.87
C ARG A 41 2.78 11.39 -3.87
N LEU A 42 3.34 10.21 -4.15
CA LEU A 42 4.76 10.03 -4.44
C LEU A 42 5.09 10.71 -5.77
N THR A 43 5.46 11.99 -5.74
CA THR A 43 5.64 12.83 -6.94
C THR A 43 6.74 12.33 -7.88
N GLY A 44 7.71 11.57 -7.38
CA GLY A 44 8.76 10.91 -8.16
C GLY A 44 8.39 9.51 -8.70
N SER A 45 7.22 8.99 -8.34
CA SER A 45 6.81 7.61 -8.64
C SER A 45 5.51 7.52 -9.45
N SER A 46 5.13 6.28 -9.76
CA SER A 46 3.83 5.92 -10.31
C SER A 46 3.38 4.61 -9.68
N LEU A 47 2.07 4.32 -9.74
CA LEU A 47 1.54 3.04 -9.25
C LEU A 47 2.32 1.85 -9.85
N GLN A 48 2.57 1.87 -11.16
CA GLN A 48 3.29 0.79 -11.84
C GLN A 48 4.76 0.67 -11.40
N LYS A 49 5.42 1.77 -11.01
CA LYS A 49 6.77 1.69 -10.42
C LYS A 49 6.72 1.04 -9.04
N LEU A 50 5.77 1.45 -8.20
CA LEU A 50 5.57 0.90 -6.87
C LEU A 50 5.22 -0.61 -6.92
N GLU A 51 4.28 -1.00 -7.78
CA GLU A 51 3.91 -2.40 -8.01
C GLU A 51 5.10 -3.25 -8.47
N ARG A 52 5.91 -2.75 -9.42
CA ARG A 52 7.13 -3.43 -9.87
C ARG A 52 8.18 -3.54 -8.77
N TYR A 53 8.33 -2.50 -7.94
CA TYR A 53 9.31 -2.46 -6.87
C TYR A 53 8.96 -3.40 -5.72
N ILE A 54 7.68 -3.43 -5.32
CA ILE A 54 7.16 -4.37 -4.34
C ILE A 54 7.12 -5.79 -4.94
N GLY A 55 6.79 -5.93 -6.22
CA GLY A 55 6.63 -7.21 -6.92
C GLY A 55 5.23 -7.80 -6.78
N LYS A 56 4.22 -6.96 -6.51
CA LYS A 56 2.82 -7.37 -6.31
C LYS A 56 1.87 -6.30 -6.85
N PRO A 57 0.68 -6.69 -7.35
CA PRO A 57 -0.37 -5.74 -7.72
C PRO A 57 -0.88 -5.01 -6.48
N ILE A 58 -1.29 -3.76 -6.66
CA ILE A 58 -1.80 -2.90 -5.59
C ILE A 58 -3.16 -2.35 -6.00
N THR A 59 -4.14 -2.47 -5.10
CA THR A 59 -5.47 -1.88 -5.29
C THR A 59 -5.44 -0.43 -4.81
N VAL A 60 -5.80 0.51 -5.69
CA VAL A 60 -5.96 1.92 -5.31
C VAL A 60 -7.33 2.09 -4.67
N LEU A 61 -7.36 2.70 -3.49
CA LEU A 61 -8.59 3.04 -2.78
C LEU A 61 -8.86 4.54 -2.89
N GLU A 62 -10.13 4.86 -3.10
CA GLU A 62 -10.69 6.19 -2.93
C GLU A 62 -10.87 6.51 -1.44
N ARG A 63 -11.01 7.80 -1.11
CA ARG A 63 -11.19 8.25 0.29
C ARG A 63 -12.33 7.52 1.00
N GLU A 64 -13.47 7.40 0.34
CA GLU A 64 -14.66 6.78 0.94
C GLU A 64 -14.44 5.30 1.27
N GLU A 65 -13.65 4.59 0.47
CA GLU A 65 -13.32 3.18 0.68
C GLU A 65 -12.38 3.00 1.88
N VAL A 66 -11.42 3.93 2.03
CA VAL A 66 -10.51 3.95 3.19
C VAL A 66 -11.27 4.27 4.48
N GLU A 67 -12.16 5.27 4.45
CA GLU A 67 -12.91 5.72 5.63
C GLU A 67 -13.97 4.72 6.09
N LYS A 68 -14.61 3.98 5.17
CA LYS A 68 -15.58 2.93 5.51
C LYS A 68 -14.92 1.61 5.92
N GLY A 69 -13.84 1.23 5.25
CA GLY A 69 -13.08 0.01 5.55
C GLY A 69 -13.69 -1.30 5.04
N ASP A 70 -14.88 -1.29 4.43
CA ASP A 70 -15.57 -2.49 3.95
C ASP A 70 -14.71 -3.33 2.98
N VAL A 71 -13.97 -2.67 2.08
CA VAL A 71 -13.10 -3.34 1.08
C VAL A 71 -11.85 -3.96 1.72
N ILE A 72 -11.39 -3.39 2.84
CA ILE A 72 -10.17 -3.83 3.55
C ILE A 72 -10.46 -5.02 4.45
N LEU A 73 -11.68 -5.05 5.02
CA LEU A 73 -12.10 -6.01 6.05
C LEU A 73 -12.83 -7.25 5.52
N ASP A 74 -13.02 -7.35 4.20
CA ASP A 74 -13.52 -8.54 3.49
C ASP A 74 -12.44 -9.63 3.33
#